data_AF-A0A8J7QBN8-F1
#
_entry.id   AF-A0A8J7QBN8-F1
#
_cell.length_a   1.000
_cell.length_b   1.000
_cell.length_c   1.000
_cell.angle_alpha   90.00
_cell.angle_beta   90.00
_cell.angle_gamma   90.00
#
_symmetry.space_group_name_H-M   'P 1'
#
loop_
_entity.id
_entity.type
_entity.pdbx_description
1 polymer ?
#
loop_
_entity_poly.entity_id
_entity_poly.type
_entity_poly.pdbx_seq_one_letter_code
_entity_poly.pdbx_strand_id
1 'polypeptide(L)'
;MFDLLILLAMTAVKKVDCPQRDLAIILDGTPEEWADAPWTRLEKGTLFLATHRDQHYFYVALRGTDADVARNIHARGLTVWVNPEGKKDKTLGLYLPGRGGPRGARHGSLEEAALSESGRSRDEMRGEDYGAFEVLGGDGAFREWIDPATSFGLAFEVVFTDEGFTAEVRFPLTSAKGRPFAVNAVKKKIALGLFTQEPRGGQRGGRGGGERMGRDGMGRGGGMGRGSGMGRGGGMGREGMGPPPRRRPGGGHRAKIDLWLKVHFRN
;
A
#
# COMPACT_ATOMS: atom_id res chain seq x y z
N MET A 1 -28.16 -40.62 -6.17
CA MET A 1 -27.28 -40.52 -4.99
C MET A 1 -26.09 -39.70 -5.45
N PHE A 2 -26.13 -38.37 -5.26
CA PHE A 2 -25.09 -37.47 -5.72
C PHE A 2 -24.13 -37.21 -4.55
N ASP A 3 -22.92 -37.74 -4.65
CA ASP A 3 -21.84 -37.44 -3.72
C ASP A 3 -21.38 -35.99 -3.93
N LEU A 4 -21.71 -35.16 -2.95
CA LEU A 4 -21.28 -33.77 -2.83
C LEU A 4 -19.83 -33.76 -2.31
N LEU A 5 -18.88 -33.75 -3.24
CA LEU A 5 -17.45 -33.59 -2.94
C LEU A 5 -17.17 -32.13 -2.51
N ILE A 6 -17.22 -31.86 -1.21
CA ILE A 6 -16.80 -30.57 -0.63
C ILE A 6 -15.26 -30.49 -0.71
N LEU A 7 -14.76 -29.77 -1.71
CA LEU A 7 -13.37 -29.32 -1.80
C LEU A 7 -13.11 -28.23 -0.76
N LEU A 8 -12.82 -28.65 0.48
CA LEU A 8 -12.25 -27.80 1.51
C LEU A 8 -10.80 -27.47 1.14
N ALA A 9 -10.62 -26.42 0.33
CA ALA A 9 -9.32 -25.78 0.15
C ALA A 9 -8.95 -25.05 1.46
N MET A 10 -8.55 -25.80 2.48
CA MET A 10 -7.89 -25.24 3.64
C MET A 10 -6.53 -24.73 3.19
N THR A 11 -6.46 -23.45 2.83
CA THR A 11 -5.20 -22.76 2.61
C THR A 11 -4.43 -22.82 3.93
N ALA A 12 -3.47 -23.74 4.00
CA ALA A 12 -2.65 -23.95 5.17
C ALA A 12 -2.02 -22.60 5.55
N VAL A 13 -2.40 -22.08 6.72
CA VAL A 13 -1.82 -20.83 7.21
C VAL A 13 -0.35 -21.11 7.46
N LYS A 14 0.52 -20.38 6.75
CA LYS A 14 1.94 -20.59 6.86
C LYS A 14 2.41 -20.25 8.28
N LYS A 15 3.11 -21.21 8.87
CA LYS A 15 3.74 -21.08 10.19
C LYS A 15 5.08 -20.38 10.01
N VAL A 16 5.35 -19.40 10.86
CA VAL A 16 6.59 -18.63 10.94
C VAL A 16 7.11 -18.75 12.37
N ASP A 17 8.38 -19.07 12.53
CA ASP A 17 9.00 -19.11 13.84
C ASP A 17 9.60 -17.75 14.20
N CYS A 18 9.45 -17.36 15.46
CA CYS A 18 9.95 -16.12 16.02
C CYS A 18 10.85 -16.46 17.21
N PRO A 19 12.17 -16.66 16.96
CA PRO A 19 13.13 -16.90 18.01
C PRO A 19 13.36 -15.66 18.87
N GLN A 20 13.65 -15.90 20.15
CA GLN A 20 14.07 -14.86 21.09
C GLN A 20 15.52 -14.47 20.84
N ARG A 21 15.84 -13.18 21.00
CA ARG A 21 17.18 -12.62 21.02
C ARG A 21 17.40 -11.85 22.32
N ASP A 22 18.66 -11.71 22.70
CA ASP A 22 19.06 -10.85 23.82
C ASP A 22 19.29 -9.40 23.39
N LEU A 23 19.66 -9.19 22.12
CA LEU A 23 19.93 -7.87 21.55
C LEU A 23 18.73 -7.38 20.74
N ALA A 24 18.42 -6.09 20.90
CA ALA A 24 17.44 -5.39 20.09
C ALA A 24 17.92 -5.25 18.65
N ILE A 25 16.98 -5.24 17.71
CA ILE A 25 17.22 -4.94 16.29
C ILE A 25 17.09 -3.44 16.08
N ILE A 26 18.06 -2.85 15.39
CA ILE A 26 18.04 -1.48 14.91
C ILE A 26 17.27 -1.49 13.58
N LEU A 27 16.29 -0.60 13.46
CA LEU A 27 15.49 -0.51 12.24
C LEU A 27 16.13 0.52 11.33
N ASP A 28 17.01 0.07 10.44
CA ASP A 28 17.71 0.90 9.47
C ASP A 28 17.50 0.43 8.01
N GLY A 29 16.69 -0.62 7.82
CA GLY A 29 16.40 -1.21 6.52
C GLY A 29 17.53 -2.06 5.95
N THR A 30 18.58 -2.32 6.73
CA THR A 30 19.73 -3.12 6.33
C THR A 30 19.56 -4.58 6.81
N PRO A 31 19.78 -5.58 5.92
CA PRO A 31 19.51 -6.98 6.26
C PRO A 31 20.52 -7.62 7.23
N GLU A 32 21.62 -6.94 7.56
CA GLU A 32 22.76 -7.47 8.32
C GLU A 32 22.34 -7.99 9.69
N GLU A 33 21.43 -7.29 10.36
CA GLU A 33 20.94 -7.65 11.69
C GLU A 33 19.98 -8.85 11.68
N TRP A 34 19.57 -9.27 10.48
CA TRP A 34 18.69 -10.40 10.22
C TRP A 34 19.41 -11.62 9.64
N ALA A 35 20.76 -11.60 9.62
CA ALA A 35 21.56 -12.64 8.98
C ALA A 35 21.35 -14.05 9.57
N ASP A 36 21.04 -14.14 10.86
CA ASP A 36 20.74 -15.39 11.58
C ASP A 36 19.23 -15.67 11.72
N ALA A 37 18.38 -14.79 11.19
CA ALA A 37 16.94 -14.96 11.24
C ALA A 37 16.46 -16.03 10.23
N PRO A 38 15.53 -16.92 10.61
CA PRO A 38 14.96 -17.88 9.67
C PRO A 38 14.00 -17.20 8.69
N TRP A 39 14.50 -16.88 7.49
CA TRP A 39 13.71 -16.27 6.42
C TRP A 39 12.67 -17.24 5.85
N THR A 40 11.40 -16.91 6.03
CA THR A 40 10.26 -17.66 5.50
C THR A 40 9.80 -17.07 4.16
N ARG A 41 9.93 -17.84 3.09
CA ARG A 41 9.42 -17.48 1.74
C ARG A 41 7.88 -17.44 1.75
N LEU A 42 7.22 -16.35 1.38
CA LEU A 42 5.75 -16.21 1.47
C LEU A 42 5.03 -16.47 0.14
N GLU A 43 5.37 -15.73 -0.91
CA GLU A 43 4.75 -15.82 -2.24
C GLU A 43 5.79 -16.19 -3.27
N LYS A 44 5.59 -17.26 -4.04
CA LYS A 44 6.36 -17.76 -5.22
C LYS A 44 7.89 -17.49 -5.27
N GLY A 45 8.57 -17.10 -4.19
CA GLY A 45 9.98 -16.69 -4.16
C GLY A 45 10.29 -15.21 -4.21
N THR A 46 9.27 -14.36 -4.21
CA THR A 46 9.49 -12.92 -4.37
C THR A 46 9.31 -12.15 -3.07
N LEU A 47 8.73 -12.77 -2.04
CA LEU A 47 8.57 -12.21 -0.70
C LEU A 47 9.15 -13.13 0.37
N PHE A 48 9.91 -12.57 1.29
CA PHE A 48 10.57 -13.25 2.40
C PHE A 48 10.26 -12.52 3.69
N LEU A 49 10.01 -13.27 4.75
CA LEU A 49 9.68 -12.74 6.06
C LEU A 49 10.61 -13.31 7.12
N ALA A 50 11.21 -12.44 7.91
CA ALA A 50 11.88 -12.80 9.15
C ALA A 50 11.14 -12.18 10.34
N THR A 51 11.19 -12.86 11.48
CA THR A 51 10.61 -12.35 12.72
C THR A 51 11.53 -12.64 13.89
N HIS A 52 11.60 -11.71 14.83
CA HIS A 52 12.36 -11.85 16.07
C HIS A 52 11.59 -11.22 17.22
N ARG A 53 12.00 -11.56 18.44
CA ARG A 53 11.56 -10.84 19.64
C ARG A 53 12.69 -10.75 20.64
N ASP A 54 12.64 -9.71 21.47
CA ASP A 54 13.39 -9.66 22.71
C ASP A 54 12.41 -9.66 23.91
N GLN A 55 12.82 -9.15 25.06
CA GLN A 55 11.96 -9.04 26.26
C GLN A 55 10.89 -7.94 26.15
N HIS A 56 11.01 -7.02 25.21
CA HIS A 56 10.24 -5.78 25.13
C HIS A 56 9.52 -5.60 23.79
N TYR A 57 10.05 -6.17 22.72
CA TYR A 57 9.64 -5.88 21.36
C TYR A 57 9.52 -7.14 20.50
N PHE A 58 8.58 -7.06 19.56
CA PHE A 58 8.41 -7.97 18.45
C PHE A 58 8.83 -7.25 17.17
N TYR A 59 9.69 -7.90 16.39
CA TYR A 59 10.28 -7.37 15.18
C TYR A 59 9.84 -8.19 13.98
N VAL A 60 9.59 -7.50 12.87
CA VAL A 60 9.23 -8.07 11.58
C VAL A 60 10.09 -7.45 10.51
N ALA A 61 10.75 -8.27 9.69
CA ALA A 61 11.37 -7.82 8.44
C ALA A 61 10.70 -8.51 7.26
N LEU A 62 10.30 -7.71 6.28
CA LEU A 62 9.76 -8.14 5.00
C LEU A 62 10.72 -7.70 3.91
N ARG A 63 11.24 -8.66 3.15
CA ARG A 63 12.08 -8.41 1.98
C ARG A 63 11.36 -8.87 0.74
N GLY A 64 11.36 -8.05 -0.30
CA GLY A 64 10.86 -8.43 -1.62
C GLY A 64 11.83 -8.14 -2.73
N THR A 65 11.85 -9.01 -3.75
CA THR A 65 12.71 -8.87 -4.94
C THR A 65 11.93 -8.61 -6.23
N ASP A 66 10.60 -8.58 -6.14
CA ASP A 66 9.71 -8.30 -7.26
C ASP A 66 9.45 -6.78 -7.37
N ALA A 67 9.83 -6.22 -8.51
CA ALA A 67 9.71 -4.79 -8.78
C ALA A 67 8.25 -4.30 -8.82
N ASP A 68 7.29 -5.14 -9.21
CA ASP A 68 5.87 -4.78 -9.21
C ASP A 68 5.30 -4.77 -7.79
N VAL A 69 5.75 -5.68 -6.91
CA VAL A 69 5.43 -5.64 -5.47
C VAL A 69 6.00 -4.38 -4.84
N ALA A 70 7.29 -4.09 -5.07
CA ALA A 70 7.95 -2.90 -4.56
C ALA A 70 7.23 -1.62 -5.02
N ARG A 71 6.91 -1.52 -6.32
CA ARG A 71 6.15 -0.40 -6.88
C ARG A 71 4.75 -0.29 -6.26
N ASN A 72 4.08 -1.40 -5.96
CA ASN A 72 2.77 -1.39 -5.31
C ASN A 72 2.87 -0.83 -3.88
N ILE A 73 3.82 -1.32 -3.08
CA ILE A 73 4.05 -0.80 -1.72
C ILE A 73 4.39 0.69 -1.78
N HIS A 74 5.32 1.10 -2.64
CA HIS A 74 5.67 2.51 -2.80
C HIS A 74 4.46 3.39 -3.20
N ALA A 75 3.60 2.90 -4.09
CA ALA A 75 2.42 3.65 -4.54
C ALA A 75 1.29 3.69 -3.51
N ARG A 76 1.06 2.61 -2.76
CA ARG A 76 -0.16 2.40 -1.95
C ARG A 76 0.07 2.28 -0.46
N GLY A 77 1.32 2.10 -0.06
CA GLY A 77 1.72 1.82 1.30
C GLY A 77 1.62 0.35 1.66
N LEU A 78 2.14 0.06 2.85
CA LEU A 78 2.15 -1.27 3.46
C LEU A 78 1.50 -1.18 4.85
N THR A 79 0.61 -2.12 5.15
CA THR A 79 0.05 -2.28 6.49
C THR A 79 0.51 -3.60 7.09
N VAL A 80 1.05 -3.54 8.30
CA VAL A 80 1.40 -4.70 9.11
C VAL A 80 0.46 -4.77 10.30
N TRP A 81 -0.38 -5.81 10.34
CA TRP A 81 -1.32 -6.08 11.41
C TRP A 81 -0.80 -7.17 12.33
N VAL A 82 -1.01 -6.98 13.63
CA VAL A 82 -0.73 -7.98 14.65
C VAL A 82 -1.99 -8.23 15.47
N ASN A 83 -2.28 -9.51 15.71
CA ASN A 83 -3.34 -9.95 16.62
C ASN A 83 -2.76 -10.92 17.67
N PRO A 84 -2.79 -10.56 18.97
CA PRO A 84 -2.21 -11.36 20.05
C PRO A 84 -2.96 -12.66 20.33
N GLU A 85 -4.24 -12.76 19.94
CA GLU A 85 -5.03 -13.96 20.13
C GLU A 85 -4.68 -15.05 19.11
N GLY A 86 -3.93 -14.69 18.07
CA GLY A 86 -3.65 -15.56 16.96
C GLY A 86 -4.88 -15.79 16.09
N LYS A 87 -5.73 -14.78 15.88
CA LYS A 87 -6.85 -14.79 14.92
C LYS A 87 -6.56 -13.90 13.72
N LYS A 88 -7.22 -14.13 12.58
CA LYS A 88 -7.01 -13.35 11.34
C LYS A 88 -7.79 -12.03 11.36
N ASP A 89 -7.69 -11.33 12.48
CA ASP A 89 -8.46 -10.11 12.74
C ASP A 89 -7.50 -8.94 12.88
N LYS A 90 -7.94 -7.77 12.42
CA LYS A 90 -7.19 -6.53 12.57
C LYS A 90 -7.33 -6.07 14.01
N THR A 91 -6.24 -5.97 14.77
CA THR A 91 -6.25 -5.52 16.18
C THR A 91 -5.36 -4.31 16.39
N LEU A 92 -4.06 -4.46 16.12
CA LEU A 92 -3.10 -3.37 16.10
C LEU A 92 -2.37 -3.38 14.76
N GLY A 93 -2.42 -2.28 14.04
CA GLY A 93 -1.80 -2.15 12.72
C GLY A 93 -0.85 -0.98 12.68
N LEU A 94 0.25 -1.13 11.92
CA LEU A 94 1.06 -0.01 11.49
C LEU A 94 0.92 0.14 9.98
N TYR A 95 0.54 1.33 9.53
CA TYR A 95 0.43 1.66 8.12
C TYR A 95 1.49 2.67 7.73
N LEU A 96 2.37 2.22 6.85
CA LEU A 96 3.27 3.10 6.13
C LEU A 96 2.55 3.64 4.90
N PRO A 97 2.38 4.97 4.76
CA PRO A 97 1.74 5.56 3.60
C PRO A 97 2.58 5.36 2.33
N GLY A 98 1.90 5.12 1.21
CA GLY A 98 2.51 5.27 -0.11
C GLY A 98 2.42 6.71 -0.61
N ARG A 99 3.00 7.01 -1.77
CA ARG A 99 2.95 8.36 -2.39
C ARG A 99 1.54 8.91 -2.61
N GLY A 100 0.54 8.05 -2.83
CA GLY A 100 -0.86 8.46 -2.97
C GLY A 100 -1.59 8.72 -1.65
N GLY A 101 -0.92 8.54 -0.50
CA GLY A 101 -1.52 8.67 0.82
C GLY A 101 -1.74 10.13 1.24
N PRO A 102 -2.51 10.37 2.33
CA PRO A 102 -2.84 11.72 2.83
C PRO A 102 -1.63 12.62 3.11
N ARG A 103 -0.44 12.05 3.35
CA ARG A 103 0.81 12.78 3.56
C ARG A 103 1.62 13.01 2.27
N GLY A 104 1.58 12.09 1.30
CA GLY A 104 2.18 12.30 -0.03
C GLY A 104 1.55 13.49 -0.76
N ALA A 105 0.25 13.74 -0.53
CA ALA A 105 -0.45 14.93 -1.02
C ALA A 105 -0.14 16.23 -0.25
N ARG A 106 0.47 16.16 0.95
CA ARG A 106 0.85 17.34 1.75
C ARG A 106 2.32 17.74 1.58
N HIS A 107 3.19 16.79 1.22
CA HIS A 107 4.60 17.08 0.93
C HIS A 107 4.88 17.34 -0.56
N GLY A 108 4.06 16.81 -1.47
CA GLY A 108 4.08 17.21 -2.87
C GLY A 108 3.23 18.45 -3.06
N SER A 109 3.86 19.61 -3.24
CA SER A 109 3.14 20.77 -3.80
C SER A 109 2.49 20.35 -5.13
N LEU A 110 1.32 20.90 -5.46
CA LEU A 110 0.60 20.64 -6.73
C LEU A 110 1.49 20.89 -7.97
N GLU A 111 2.55 21.68 -7.81
CA GLU A 111 3.55 22.01 -8.83
C GLU A 111 4.55 20.86 -9.08
N GLU A 112 4.89 20.09 -8.04
CA GLU A 112 5.82 18.98 -8.14
C GLU A 112 5.20 17.70 -8.74
N ALA A 113 3.89 17.51 -8.52
CA ALA A 113 3.13 16.43 -9.15
C ALA A 113 3.01 16.57 -10.68
N ALA A 114 3.05 17.81 -11.21
CA ALA A 114 2.98 18.08 -12.65
C ALA A 114 4.33 17.86 -13.36
N LEU A 115 5.45 17.91 -12.64
CA LEU A 115 6.80 17.67 -13.16
C LEU A 115 7.27 16.22 -13.01
N SER A 116 6.55 15.41 -12.22
CA SER A 116 6.93 14.03 -11.85
C SER A 116 6.62 12.96 -12.92
N GLU A 117 5.89 13.25 -14.00
CA GLU A 117 5.61 12.25 -15.05
C GLU A 117 6.77 12.06 -16.05
N SER A 118 7.76 12.96 -16.07
CA SER A 118 8.91 12.89 -16.98
C SER A 118 10.22 12.57 -16.25
N GLY A 119 10.47 11.28 -16.00
CA GLY A 119 11.86 10.78 -15.90
C GLY A 119 12.67 11.15 -14.66
N ARG A 120 12.06 11.15 -13.47
CA ARG A 120 12.84 11.17 -12.22
C ARG A 120 13.77 9.96 -12.15
N SER A 121 15.05 10.22 -11.85
CA SER A 121 16.08 9.18 -11.76
C SER A 121 15.83 8.29 -10.55
N ARG A 122 16.21 7.00 -10.66
CA ARG A 122 16.03 5.99 -9.61
C ARG A 122 16.67 6.41 -8.26
N ASP A 123 17.65 7.29 -8.29
CA ASP A 123 18.33 7.86 -7.12
C ASP A 123 17.44 8.78 -6.27
N GLU A 124 16.40 9.42 -6.83
CA GLU A 124 15.50 10.28 -6.03
C GLU A 124 14.55 9.47 -5.14
N MET A 125 14.37 8.17 -5.38
CA MET A 125 13.60 7.30 -4.47
C MET A 125 14.34 6.96 -3.16
N ARG A 126 15.66 7.21 -3.08
CA ARG A 126 16.48 6.93 -1.88
C ARG A 126 16.40 8.00 -0.79
N GLY A 127 15.87 9.18 -1.09
CA GLY A 127 15.86 10.32 -0.17
C GLY A 127 14.50 10.67 0.44
N GLU A 128 13.45 9.87 0.19
CA GLU A 128 12.13 10.11 0.78
C GLU A 128 12.12 9.61 2.22
N ASP A 129 11.92 10.53 3.16
CA ASP A 129 11.89 10.26 4.60
C ASP A 129 10.61 9.47 4.95
N TYR A 130 10.72 8.13 4.97
CA TYR A 130 9.65 7.20 5.30
C TYR A 130 9.40 7.05 6.81
N GLY A 131 9.95 7.94 7.66
CA GLY A 131 9.88 7.79 9.11
C GLY A 131 8.48 7.95 9.73
N ALA A 132 7.53 8.56 9.02
CA ALA A 132 6.18 8.78 9.56
C ALA A 132 5.17 7.71 9.11
N PHE A 133 4.51 7.08 10.07
CA PHE A 133 3.51 6.05 9.86
C PHE A 133 2.24 6.33 10.68
N GLU A 134 1.20 5.56 10.42
CA GLU A 134 -0.04 5.59 11.19
C GLU A 134 -0.19 4.33 12.03
N VAL A 135 -0.67 4.50 13.26
CA VAL A 135 -1.15 3.40 14.09
C VAL A 135 -2.64 3.24 13.84
N LEU A 136 -3.04 2.00 13.61
CA LEU A 136 -4.41 1.61 13.33
C LEU A 136 -4.94 0.73 14.45
N GLY A 137 -6.10 1.09 14.95
CA GLY A 137 -6.97 0.20 15.72
C GLY A 137 -7.77 -0.70 14.81
N GLY A 138 -8.07 -1.89 15.29
CA GLY A 138 -8.70 -2.97 14.54
C GLY A 138 -9.85 -2.59 13.61
N ASP A 139 -11.06 -2.53 14.15
CA ASP A 139 -12.32 -2.13 13.50
C ASP A 139 -12.33 -0.70 12.93
N GLY A 140 -11.18 -0.04 12.84
CA GLY A 140 -11.06 1.36 12.48
C GLY A 140 -11.45 2.31 13.63
N ALA A 141 -11.64 1.80 14.85
CA ALA A 141 -12.00 2.63 16.01
C ALA A 141 -10.97 3.73 16.31
N PHE A 142 -9.71 3.55 15.92
CA PHE A 142 -8.74 4.62 15.98
C PHE A 142 -7.74 4.58 14.82
N ARG A 143 -7.24 5.75 14.46
CA ARG A 143 -6.20 5.97 13.47
C ARG A 143 -5.42 7.21 13.88
N GLU A 144 -4.17 7.02 14.23
CA GLU A 144 -3.32 8.10 14.73
C GLU A 144 -2.02 8.18 13.93
N TRP A 145 -1.68 9.38 13.49
CA TRP A 145 -0.37 9.63 12.89
C TRP A 145 0.67 9.71 13.99
N ILE A 146 1.73 8.92 13.85
CA ILE A 146 2.83 8.91 14.79
C ILE A 146 4.03 9.60 14.14
N ASP A 147 4.54 10.60 14.83
CA ASP A 147 5.86 11.16 14.53
C ASP A 147 6.93 10.19 15.04
N PRO A 148 7.95 9.85 14.24
CA PRO A 148 9.05 8.99 14.69
C PRO A 148 9.73 9.51 15.97
N ALA A 149 9.75 10.82 16.23
CA ALA A 149 10.28 11.39 17.47
C ALA A 149 9.45 11.02 18.72
N THR A 150 8.17 10.69 18.54
CA THR A 150 7.24 10.30 19.62
C THR A 150 6.66 8.92 19.35
N SER A 151 7.47 7.98 18.88
CA SER A 151 6.95 6.72 18.33
C SER A 151 6.36 5.74 19.35
N PHE A 152 6.40 6.07 20.65
CA PHE A 152 5.92 5.22 21.74
C PHE A 152 6.48 3.79 21.69
N GLY A 153 7.73 3.64 21.23
CA GLY A 153 8.41 2.36 21.06
C GLY A 153 8.04 1.59 19.78
N LEU A 154 7.10 2.09 18.98
CA LEU A 154 6.84 1.61 17.63
C LEU A 154 7.95 2.10 16.69
N ALA A 155 8.13 1.41 15.58
CA ALA A 155 8.95 1.88 14.47
C ALA A 155 8.52 1.17 13.19
N PHE A 156 8.63 1.87 12.06
CA PHE A 156 8.39 1.31 10.74
C PHE A 156 9.33 2.00 9.78
N GLU A 157 10.27 1.25 9.21
CA GLU A 157 11.20 1.71 8.20
C GLU A 157 10.97 0.95 6.88
N VAL A 158 11.18 1.62 5.74
CA VAL A 158 11.26 0.95 4.45
C VAL A 158 12.38 1.54 3.60
N VAL A 159 13.18 0.66 3.02
CA VAL A 159 14.22 1.01 2.06
C VAL A 159 13.90 0.34 0.74
N PHE A 160 13.84 1.15 -0.32
CA PHE A 160 13.73 0.69 -1.69
C PHE A 160 15.11 0.69 -2.35
N THR A 161 15.43 -0.38 -3.06
CA THR A 161 16.68 -0.52 -3.80
C THR A 161 16.40 -1.00 -5.22
N ASP A 162 17.47 -1.08 -6.01
CA ASP A 162 17.37 -1.61 -7.36
C ASP A 162 16.98 -3.09 -7.41
N GLU A 163 17.26 -3.81 -6.32
CA GLU A 163 16.99 -5.24 -6.14
C GLU A 163 15.63 -5.52 -5.51
N GLY A 164 14.89 -4.48 -5.08
CA GLY A 164 13.56 -4.61 -4.50
C GLY A 164 13.34 -3.70 -3.29
N PHE A 165 12.89 -4.26 -2.17
CA PHE A 165 12.65 -3.50 -0.95
C PHE A 165 12.91 -4.31 0.32
N THR A 166 13.21 -3.61 1.40
CA THR A 166 13.25 -4.11 2.78
C THR A 166 12.36 -3.23 3.63
N ALA A 167 11.40 -3.83 4.34
CA ALA A 167 10.54 -3.14 5.29
C ALA A 167 10.72 -3.77 6.67
N GLU A 168 10.94 -2.94 7.69
CA GLU A 168 11.21 -3.36 9.06
C GLU A 168 10.23 -2.71 10.00
N VAL A 169 9.71 -3.49 10.94
CA VAL A 169 8.65 -3.05 11.84
C VAL A 169 8.90 -3.53 13.25
N ARG A 170 8.71 -2.65 14.23
CA ARG A 170 8.83 -2.94 15.66
C ARG A 170 7.53 -2.64 16.38
N PHE A 171 7.09 -3.60 17.19
CA PHE A 171 5.95 -3.47 18.09
C PHE A 171 6.36 -3.73 19.55
N PRO A 172 5.97 -2.88 20.51
CA PRO A 172 6.05 -3.22 21.92
C PRO A 172 5.24 -4.49 22.24
N LEU A 173 5.80 -5.41 23.01
CA LEU A 173 5.11 -6.62 23.47
C LEU A 173 4.14 -6.35 24.63
N THR A 174 4.45 -5.36 25.47
CA THR A 174 3.69 -5.04 26.68
C THR A 174 3.39 -3.55 26.77
N SER A 175 2.14 -3.22 27.09
CA SER A 175 1.74 -1.83 27.35
C SER A 175 2.42 -1.29 28.61
N ALA A 176 2.94 -0.07 28.54
CA ALA A 176 3.54 0.64 29.67
C ALA A 176 3.34 2.16 29.53
N LYS A 177 3.70 2.93 30.56
CA LYS A 177 3.75 4.41 30.44
C LYS A 177 4.69 4.79 29.28
N GLY A 178 4.20 5.59 28.34
CA GLY A 178 4.93 5.95 27.12
C GLY A 178 4.94 4.87 26.01
N ARG A 179 4.26 3.74 26.22
CA ARG A 179 4.04 2.67 25.23
C ARG A 179 2.59 2.20 25.26
N PRO A 180 1.60 3.07 24.97
CA PRO A 180 0.20 2.69 25.01
C PRO A 180 -0.14 1.65 23.93
N PHE A 181 0.54 1.70 22.79
CA PHE A 181 0.35 0.78 21.67
C PHE A 181 1.27 -0.43 21.81
N ALA A 182 0.73 -1.54 22.29
CA ALA A 182 1.47 -2.79 22.41
C ALA A 182 0.64 -3.97 21.91
N VAL A 183 1.32 -5.01 21.46
CA VAL A 183 0.70 -6.27 21.01
C VAL A 183 -0.04 -6.93 22.17
N ASN A 184 0.49 -6.86 23.39
CA ASN A 184 -0.02 -7.56 24.57
C ASN A 184 -0.15 -9.07 24.32
N ALA A 185 0.87 -9.66 23.68
CA ALA A 185 0.93 -11.08 23.38
C ALA A 185 1.21 -11.90 24.65
N VAL A 186 0.16 -12.44 25.27
CA VAL A 186 0.27 -13.38 26.39
C VAL A 186 0.43 -14.85 25.95
N LYS A 187 0.19 -15.14 24.67
CA LYS A 187 0.23 -16.49 24.10
C LYS A 187 1.54 -16.74 23.37
N LYS A 188 1.92 -18.02 23.25
CA LYS A 188 3.06 -18.48 22.44
C LYS A 188 2.87 -18.30 20.91
N LYS A 189 1.73 -17.78 20.47
CA LYS A 189 1.42 -17.57 19.05
C LYS A 189 0.59 -16.31 18.85
N ILE A 190 0.89 -15.60 17.77
CA ILE A 190 0.15 -14.43 17.30
C ILE A 190 -0.20 -14.62 15.81
N ALA A 191 -1.07 -13.76 15.28
CA ALA A 191 -1.28 -13.69 13.83
C ALA A 191 -0.67 -12.40 13.30
N LEU A 192 -0.01 -12.53 12.15
CA LEU A 192 0.62 -11.42 11.43
C LEU A 192 -0.07 -11.28 10.07
N GLY A 193 -0.56 -10.08 9.77
CA GLY A 193 -1.22 -9.76 8.52
C GLY A 193 -0.42 -8.74 7.73
N LEU A 194 -0.20 -8.98 6.44
CA LEU A 194 0.52 -8.05 5.54
C LEU A 194 -0.42 -7.63 4.42
N PHE A 195 -0.55 -6.32 4.21
CA PHE A 195 -1.51 -5.77 3.25
C PHE A 195 -0.96 -4.58 2.48
N THR A 196 -1.16 -4.59 1.17
CA THR A 196 -1.13 -3.36 0.35
C THR A 196 -2.55 -2.82 0.23
N GLN A 197 -2.74 -1.49 0.32
CA GLN A 197 -4.08 -0.93 0.17
C GLN A 197 -4.64 -1.24 -1.23
N GLU A 198 -5.94 -1.47 -1.32
CA GLU A 198 -6.62 -1.43 -2.61
C GLU A 198 -6.62 0.01 -3.11
N PRO A 199 -6.47 0.24 -4.43
CA PRO A 199 -6.64 1.57 -4.96
C PRO A 199 -8.06 1.98 -4.56
N ARG A 200 -8.20 3.04 -3.76
CA ARG A 200 -9.51 3.63 -3.51
C ARG A 200 -10.09 3.86 -4.88
N GLY A 201 -11.09 3.05 -5.24
CA GLY A 201 -11.72 3.11 -6.54
C GLY A 201 -12.15 4.55 -6.66
N GLY A 202 -11.42 5.32 -7.46
CA GLY A 202 -11.80 6.69 -7.70
C GLY A 202 -13.21 6.57 -8.18
N GLN A 203 -14.14 7.09 -7.38
CA GLN A 203 -15.40 7.56 -7.88
C GLN A 203 -14.95 8.66 -8.84
N ARG A 204 -14.55 8.24 -10.04
CA ARG A 204 -14.32 9.08 -11.20
C ARG A 204 -15.67 9.71 -11.33
N GLY A 205 -15.80 10.89 -10.72
CA GLY A 205 -16.91 11.77 -10.95
C GLY A 205 -17.07 11.75 -12.45
N GLY A 206 -18.19 11.18 -12.88
CA GLY A 206 -18.54 11.07 -14.28
C GLY A 206 -18.35 12.47 -14.81
N ARG A 207 -17.27 12.68 -15.56
CA ARG A 207 -17.03 13.93 -16.24
C ARG A 207 -18.20 13.96 -17.20
N GLY A 208 -19.15 14.84 -16.84
CA GLY A 208 -20.52 14.80 -17.29
C GLY A 208 -20.59 14.46 -18.76
N GLY A 209 -21.41 13.46 -19.06
CA GLY A 209 -22.03 13.40 -20.37
C GLY A 209 -22.55 14.81 -20.66
N GLY A 210 -22.22 15.31 -21.85
CA GLY A 210 -22.89 16.47 -22.40
C GLY A 210 -24.36 16.13 -22.60
N GLU A 211 -25.13 16.13 -21.51
CA GLU A 211 -26.56 16.34 -21.54
C GLU A 211 -26.74 17.80 -21.94
N ARG A 212 -26.90 17.95 -23.26
CA ARG A 212 -27.58 19.08 -23.87
C ARG A 212 -28.85 19.33 -23.07
N MET A 213 -28.82 20.34 -22.20
CA MET A 213 -30.02 20.84 -21.57
C MET A 213 -30.96 21.30 -22.69
N GLY A 214 -32.12 20.64 -22.76
CA GLY A 214 -33.33 21.28 -23.22
C GLY A 214 -33.56 22.51 -22.35
N ARG A 215 -33.59 23.67 -23.00
CA ARG A 215 -34.10 24.91 -22.42
C ARG A 215 -35.41 25.21 -23.12
N ASP A 216 -36.49 24.82 -22.47
CA ASP A 216 -37.82 25.34 -22.76
C ASP A 216 -37.89 26.83 -22.43
N GLY A 217 -38.52 27.58 -23.34
CA GLY A 217 -39.36 28.72 -23.03
C GLY A 217 -38.67 30.02 -22.60
N MET A 218 -38.58 30.97 -23.54
CA MET A 218 -38.96 32.37 -23.30
C MET A 218 -39.03 33.16 -24.62
N GLY A 219 -40.18 33.74 -24.90
CA GLY A 219 -40.26 35.13 -25.41
C GLY A 219 -40.23 35.36 -26.92
N ARG A 220 -41.44 35.50 -27.48
CA ARG A 220 -41.88 36.62 -28.35
C ARG A 220 -40.82 37.65 -28.78
N GLY A 221 -40.76 37.89 -30.10
CA GLY A 221 -40.15 39.08 -30.73
C GLY A 221 -39.17 38.62 -31.82
N GLY A 222 -39.52 38.62 -33.10
CA GLY A 222 -39.84 39.82 -33.88
C GLY A 222 -38.54 40.46 -34.33
N GLY A 223 -38.08 40.18 -35.55
CA GLY A 223 -36.85 40.79 -36.05
C GLY A 223 -36.31 40.15 -37.32
N MET A 224 -36.75 40.67 -38.46
CA MET A 224 -36.13 40.49 -39.77
C MET A 224 -34.67 40.99 -39.77
N GLY A 225 -33.81 40.32 -40.54
CA GLY A 225 -32.47 40.82 -40.92
C GLY A 225 -31.61 39.68 -41.45
N ARG A 226 -31.75 39.30 -42.73
CA ARG A 226 -30.92 39.76 -43.86
C ARG A 226 -29.41 39.78 -43.56
N GLY A 227 -28.67 38.90 -44.24
CA GLY A 227 -27.21 38.87 -44.31
C GLY A 227 -26.75 37.43 -44.51
N SER A 228 -26.80 36.86 -45.72
CA SER A 228 -25.84 37.06 -46.83
C SER A 228 -24.38 36.90 -46.41
N GLY A 229 -23.76 35.80 -46.87
CA GLY A 229 -22.34 35.46 -46.71
C GLY A 229 -22.20 33.94 -46.59
N MET A 230 -22.23 33.14 -47.67
CA MET A 230 -21.21 33.03 -48.73
C MET A 230 -19.77 32.97 -48.21
N GLY A 231 -19.26 31.74 -48.12
CA GLY A 231 -17.85 31.36 -47.94
C GLY A 231 -17.84 29.84 -47.75
N ARG A 232 -17.83 29.01 -48.80
CA ARG A 232 -16.76 28.75 -49.79
C ARG A 232 -15.45 28.32 -49.12
N GLY A 233 -15.20 27.02 -49.13
CA GLY A 233 -13.96 26.36 -48.70
C GLY A 233 -14.31 24.99 -48.14
N GLY A 234 -14.23 23.87 -48.87
CA GLY A 234 -13.15 23.50 -49.78
C GLY A 234 -12.02 22.89 -48.95
N GLY A 235 -12.12 21.59 -48.64
CA GLY A 235 -11.17 20.89 -47.79
C GLY A 235 -11.38 19.38 -47.81
N MET A 236 -11.20 18.77 -48.98
CA MET A 236 -10.83 17.35 -49.06
C MET A 236 -9.47 17.15 -48.39
N GLY A 237 -9.30 16.01 -47.73
CA GLY A 237 -7.98 15.43 -47.48
C GLY A 237 -7.49 15.56 -46.04
N ARG A 238 -7.86 14.58 -45.21
CA ARG A 238 -6.88 13.66 -44.62
C ARG A 238 -7.63 12.55 -43.90
N GLU A 239 -7.68 11.41 -44.58
CA GLU A 239 -7.52 10.10 -43.95
C GLU A 239 -6.22 10.12 -43.14
N GLY A 240 -6.25 10.81 -42.00
CA GLY A 240 -5.24 10.69 -40.97
C GLY A 240 -5.52 9.38 -40.27
N MET A 241 -4.90 8.31 -40.76
CA MET A 241 -4.63 7.09 -40.02
C MET A 241 -4.01 7.48 -38.67
N GLY A 242 -4.87 7.73 -37.68
CA GLY A 242 -4.46 7.85 -36.30
C GLY A 242 -3.75 6.55 -35.93
N PRO A 243 -2.59 6.61 -35.26
CA PRO A 243 -1.88 5.40 -34.87
C PRO A 243 -2.87 4.47 -34.15
N PRO A 244 -2.88 3.18 -34.50
CA PRO A 244 -3.82 2.23 -33.89
C PRO A 244 -3.71 2.38 -32.37
N PRO A 245 -4.84 2.36 -31.64
CA PRO A 245 -4.81 2.46 -30.19
C PRO A 245 -3.83 1.41 -29.70
N ARG A 246 -2.69 1.87 -29.14
CA ARG A 246 -1.68 0.99 -28.57
C ARG A 246 -2.44 0.11 -27.59
N ARG A 247 -2.63 -1.16 -27.95
CA ARG A 247 -3.24 -2.17 -27.09
C ARG A 247 -2.47 -2.08 -25.80
N ARG A 248 -3.07 -1.48 -24.76
CA ARG A 248 -2.49 -1.43 -23.42
C ARG A 248 -2.18 -2.89 -23.10
N PRO A 249 -0.90 -3.27 -22.95
CA PRO A 249 -0.53 -4.62 -22.59
C PRO A 249 -1.39 -5.04 -21.40
N GLY A 250 -1.99 -6.22 -21.55
CA GLY A 250 -3.09 -6.71 -20.72
C GLY A 250 -2.82 -6.47 -19.25
N GLY A 251 -3.90 -6.15 -18.52
CA GLY A 251 -3.88 -5.85 -17.09
C GLY A 251 -3.03 -6.86 -16.32
N GLY A 252 -1.78 -6.48 -16.10
CA GLY A 252 -0.86 -7.23 -15.26
C GLY A 252 -1.56 -7.42 -13.92
N HIS A 253 -1.64 -8.66 -13.47
CA HIS A 253 -2.05 -8.96 -12.11
C HIS A 253 -1.22 -8.07 -11.19
N ARG A 254 -1.85 -7.03 -10.65
CA ARG A 254 -1.18 -6.11 -9.75
C ARG A 254 -0.79 -6.94 -8.55
N ALA A 255 0.51 -7.08 -8.30
CA ALA A 255 1.03 -7.87 -7.20
C ALA A 255 0.49 -7.28 -5.89
N LYS A 256 -0.58 -7.88 -5.34
CA LYS A 256 -1.29 -7.45 -4.14
C LYS A 256 -0.79 -8.32 -3.00
N ILE A 257 -0.28 -7.69 -1.95
CA ILE A 257 -0.04 -8.39 -0.69
C ILE A 257 -1.37 -8.39 0.08
N ASP A 258 -1.88 -9.58 0.37
CA ASP A 258 -3.08 -9.83 1.18
C ASP A 258 -2.96 -11.21 1.82
N LEU A 259 -2.23 -11.26 2.95
CA LEU A 259 -1.89 -12.53 3.57
C LEU A 259 -1.91 -12.45 5.10
N TRP A 260 -2.26 -13.59 5.69
CA TRP A 260 -2.21 -13.82 7.13
C TRP A 260 -1.35 -15.03 7.46
N LEU A 261 -0.54 -14.91 8.50
CA LEU A 261 0.44 -15.90 8.96
C LEU A 261 0.24 -16.20 10.44
N LYS A 262 0.66 -17.39 10.88
CA LYS A 262 0.81 -17.69 12.32
C LYS A 262 2.27 -17.56 12.69
N VAL A 263 2.56 -16.65 13.61
CA VAL A 263 3.90 -16.49 14.17
C VAL A 263 3.94 -17.20 15.52
N HIS A 264 4.93 -18.06 15.71
CA HIS A 264 5.12 -18.85 16.93
C HIS A 264 6.35 -18.37 17.67
N PHE A 265 6.16 -17.90 18.89
CA PHE A 265 7.24 -17.50 19.77
C PHE A 265 7.96 -18.76 20.25
N ARG A 266 9.24 -18.87 19.92
CA ARG A 266 10.13 -19.88 20.48
C ARG A 266 10.87 -19.29 21.67
N ASN A 267 11.20 -20.17 22.61
CA ASN A 267 12.11 -19.88 23.71
C ASN A 267 13.53 -20.19 23.27
#